data_AF-M5RCC8-F1
#
_entry.id   AF-M5RCC8-F1
#
_cell.length_a   1.000
_cell.length_b   1.000
_cell.length_c   1.000
_cell.angle_alpha   90.00
_cell.angle_beta   90.00
_cell.angle_gamma   90.00
#
_symmetry.space_group_name_H-M   'P 1'
#
loop_
_entity.id
_entity.type
_entity.pdbx_description
1 polymer ?
#
loop_
_entity_poly.entity_id
_entity_poly.type
_entity_poly.pdbx_seq_one_letter_code
_entity_poly.pdbx_strand_id
1 'polypeptide(L)'
;MVYKAVGKEDPAPHYGPVVHLVAIADSPTGPFNKYPDPVFTHGKDRFPAEDPYIWYQDGKYRAIVKCMRNQGKNRIAFLAHYDSNNGIHWKEAKYFKISDPSLTWEDGRKQDFAHLERPQVLIENGKPIALMCASDTKDENNVLHSFNVQIPLVVTK
;
A
#
# COMPACT_ATOMS: atom_id res chain seq x y z
N MET A 1 2.79 11.02 10.79
CA MET A 1 1.56 10.23 10.56
C MET A 1 1.13 10.40 9.13
N VAL A 2 0.76 9.31 8.45
CA VAL A 2 -0.01 9.37 7.20
C VAL A 2 -1.44 8.95 7.52
N TYR A 3 -2.42 9.71 7.05
CA TYR A 3 -3.84 9.50 7.37
C TYR A 3 -4.72 9.63 6.14
N LYS A 4 -5.86 8.92 6.15
CA LYS A 4 -6.86 8.94 5.08
C LYS A 4 -7.77 10.16 5.24
N ALA A 5 -8.08 10.82 4.14
CA ALA A 5 -9.00 11.95 4.09
C ALA A 5 -9.86 11.87 2.83
N VAL A 6 -10.98 12.59 2.83
CA VAL A 6 -11.83 12.77 1.64
C VAL A 6 -11.69 14.24 1.21
N GLY A 7 -11.36 14.45 -0.06
CA GLY A 7 -11.32 15.75 -0.69
C GLY A 7 -12.71 16.40 -0.70
N LYS A 8 -12.78 17.73 -0.86
CA LYS A 8 -14.04 18.50 -0.77
C LYS A 8 -14.47 19.09 -2.11
N GLU A 9 -14.01 18.50 -3.20
CA GLU A 9 -14.22 19.00 -4.56
C GLU A 9 -15.70 18.88 -5.01
N ASP A 10 -16.43 17.87 -4.53
CA ASP A 10 -17.85 17.65 -4.84
C ASP A 10 -18.75 17.89 -3.60
N PRO A 11 -20.07 18.11 -3.78
CA PRO A 11 -21.01 18.20 -2.66
C PRO A 11 -21.18 16.88 -1.90
N ALA A 12 -21.66 17.00 -0.65
CA ALA A 12 -22.08 15.87 0.16
C ALA A 12 -23.20 15.04 -0.53
N PRO A 13 -23.31 13.72 -0.27
CA PRO A 13 -22.53 12.94 0.69
C PRO A 13 -21.24 12.35 0.11
N HIS A 14 -21.05 12.39 -1.21
CA HIS A 14 -19.96 11.67 -1.88
C HIS A 14 -18.62 12.40 -1.77
N TYR A 15 -18.64 13.73 -1.69
CA TYR A 15 -17.44 14.58 -1.65
C TYR A 15 -16.45 14.20 -2.77
N GLY A 16 -15.17 14.57 -2.66
CA GLY A 16 -14.18 14.34 -3.70
C GLY A 16 -13.39 13.02 -3.57
N PRO A 17 -12.15 12.97 -4.08
CA PRO A 17 -11.29 11.80 -3.99
C PRO A 17 -10.95 11.40 -2.54
N VAL A 18 -10.85 10.11 -2.28
CA VAL A 18 -10.26 9.57 -1.06
C VAL A 18 -8.74 9.53 -1.23
N VAL A 19 -8.03 10.30 -0.42
CA VAL A 19 -6.58 10.53 -0.50
C VAL A 19 -5.89 10.24 0.82
N HIS A 20 -4.56 10.20 0.79
CA HIS A 20 -3.73 10.17 1.98
C HIS A 20 -3.03 11.52 2.15
N LEU A 21 -2.93 12.00 3.38
CA LEU A 21 -2.25 13.24 3.77
C LEU A 21 -1.21 12.96 4.85
N VAL A 22 -0.29 13.89 5.03
CA VAL A 22 0.76 13.80 6.06
C VAL A 22 0.45 14.76 7.20
N ALA A 23 0.70 14.34 8.43
CA ALA A 23 0.72 15.21 9.60
C ALA A 23 1.91 14.89 10.51
N ILE A 24 2.52 15.91 11.09
CA ILE A 24 3.71 15.80 11.96
C ILE A 24 3.39 16.42 13.32
N ALA A 25 3.90 15.80 14.38
CA ALA A 25 3.81 16.27 15.76
C ALA A 25 5.12 15.97 16.49
N ASP A 26 5.44 16.77 17.50
CA ASP A 26 6.59 16.54 18.39
C ASP A 26 6.30 15.48 19.46
N SER A 27 5.03 15.08 19.61
CA SER A 27 4.56 14.02 20.51
C SER A 27 3.68 13.03 19.76
N PRO A 28 3.72 11.72 20.10
CA PRO A 28 2.83 10.71 19.52
C PRO A 28 1.34 10.99 19.74
N THR A 29 0.97 11.83 20.72
CA THR A 29 -0.41 12.25 20.99
C THR A 29 -0.79 13.59 20.34
N GLY A 30 0.13 14.24 19.62
CA GLY A 30 -0.10 15.55 19.02
C GLY A 30 0.32 16.73 19.91
N PRO A 31 -0.05 17.97 19.52
CA PRO A 31 -0.90 18.32 18.38
C PRO A 31 -0.23 18.03 17.03
N PHE A 32 -1.04 17.64 16.03
CA PHE A 32 -0.57 17.34 14.69
C PHE A 32 -0.72 18.54 13.74
N ASN A 33 0.40 18.98 13.17
CA ASN A 33 0.45 19.93 12.07
C ASN A 33 0.22 19.19 10.75
N LYS A 34 -0.86 19.56 10.04
CA LYS A 34 -1.26 18.92 8.79
C LYS A 34 -0.54 19.54 7.59
N TYR A 35 -0.13 18.70 6.67
CA TYR A 35 0.37 19.10 5.35
C TYR A 35 -0.75 18.90 4.33
N PRO A 36 -1.06 19.92 3.51
CA PRO A 36 -2.26 19.92 2.66
C PRO A 36 -2.11 19.05 1.40
N ASP A 37 -0.88 18.76 0.99
CA ASP A 37 -0.63 18.06 -0.27
C ASP A 37 -0.86 16.55 -0.12
N PRO A 38 -1.72 15.94 -0.96
CA PRO A 38 -1.99 14.52 -0.90
C PRO A 38 -0.80 13.70 -1.41
N VAL A 39 -0.60 12.55 -0.77
CA VAL A 39 0.46 11.58 -1.10
C VAL A 39 -0.14 10.32 -1.72
N PHE A 40 0.70 9.56 -2.43
CA PHE A 40 0.31 8.31 -3.12
C PHE A 40 -0.82 8.51 -4.14
N THR A 41 -0.85 9.67 -4.80
CA THR A 41 -1.86 10.02 -5.82
C THR A 41 -1.46 9.50 -7.21
N HIS A 42 -2.45 9.26 -8.06
CA HIS A 42 -2.21 8.91 -9.46
C HIS A 42 -3.25 9.54 -10.38
N GLY A 43 -2.81 10.47 -11.24
CA GLY A 43 -3.67 11.11 -12.22
C GLY A 43 -4.95 11.68 -11.61
N LYS A 44 -6.10 11.20 -12.11
CA LYS A 44 -7.45 11.60 -11.66
C LYS A 44 -8.17 10.49 -10.89
N ASP A 45 -7.45 9.47 -10.41
CA ASP A 45 -8.07 8.38 -9.67
C ASP A 45 -8.68 8.89 -8.36
N ARG A 46 -9.97 8.61 -8.15
CA ARG A 46 -10.70 9.02 -6.94
C ARG A 46 -10.30 8.24 -5.70
N PHE A 47 -9.59 7.12 -5.84
CA PHE A 47 -9.09 6.34 -4.71
C PHE A 47 -7.81 5.58 -5.10
N PRO A 48 -6.66 6.28 -5.17
CA PRO A 48 -5.46 5.76 -5.82
C PRO A 48 -4.66 4.77 -4.96
N ALA A 49 -4.80 4.84 -3.63
CA ALA A 49 -4.02 4.03 -2.70
C ALA A 49 -4.79 3.73 -1.41
N GLU A 50 -4.42 2.64 -0.74
CA GLU A 50 -4.88 2.21 0.58
C GLU A 50 -3.76 1.55 1.39
N ASP A 51 -3.99 1.46 2.70
CA ASP A 51 -3.20 0.71 3.68
C ASP A 51 -1.68 0.92 3.56
N PRO A 52 -1.20 2.18 3.68
CA PRO A 52 0.22 2.44 3.62
C PRO A 52 0.94 1.85 4.83
N TYR A 53 1.93 1.01 4.57
CA TYR A 53 2.94 0.63 5.56
C TYR A 53 4.22 1.39 5.30
N ILE A 54 4.67 2.13 6.30
CA ILE A 54 5.79 3.06 6.21
C ILE A 54 6.88 2.66 7.18
N TRP A 55 8.12 2.63 6.70
CA TRP A 55 9.31 2.39 7.54
C TRP A 55 10.46 3.30 7.12
N TYR A 56 11.48 3.39 7.96
CA TYR A 56 12.71 4.13 7.68
C TYR A 56 13.87 3.16 7.49
N GLN A 57 14.61 3.29 6.39
CA GLN A 57 15.73 2.42 6.07
C GLN A 57 16.67 3.10 5.08
N ASP A 58 17.98 2.98 5.30
CA ASP A 58 19.03 3.52 4.43
C ASP A 58 18.91 5.03 4.19
N GLY A 59 18.62 5.80 5.25
CA GLY A 59 18.59 7.25 5.20
C GLY A 59 17.30 7.85 4.62
N LYS A 60 16.27 7.05 4.35
CA LYS A 60 14.99 7.53 3.80
C LYS A 60 13.79 6.75 4.32
N TYR A 61 12.64 7.39 4.22
CA TYR A 61 11.34 6.75 4.42
C TYR A 61 10.94 5.97 3.17
N ARG A 62 10.30 4.84 3.39
CA ARG A 62 9.80 3.93 2.37
C ARG A 62 8.36 3.59 2.69
N ALA A 63 7.55 3.35 1.67
CA ALA A 63 6.17 2.94 1.83
C ALA A 63 5.80 1.84 0.84
N ILE A 64 5.05 0.84 1.30
CA ILE A 64 4.31 -0.07 0.43
C ILE A 64 2.82 0.18 0.66
N VAL A 65 2.06 0.34 -0.42
CA VAL A 65 0.63 0.62 -0.38
C VAL A 65 -0.11 -0.33 -1.33
N LYS A 66 -1.39 -0.60 -1.07
CA LYS A 66 -2.29 -1.17 -2.08
C LYS A 66 -2.66 -0.04 -3.04
N CYS A 67 -2.14 -0.06 -4.26
CA CYS A 67 -2.52 0.88 -5.31
C CYS A 67 -3.75 0.36 -6.06
N MET A 68 -4.68 1.25 -6.39
CA MET A 68 -5.85 0.96 -7.19
C MET A 68 -5.95 1.98 -8.32
N ARG A 69 -6.06 1.51 -9.56
CA ARG A 69 -6.13 2.38 -10.74
C ARG A 69 -7.28 1.97 -11.65
N ASN A 70 -7.89 2.94 -12.31
CA ASN A 70 -8.81 2.67 -13.41
C ASN A 70 -8.01 2.45 -14.70
N GLN A 71 -8.26 1.33 -15.37
CA GLN A 71 -7.71 1.00 -16.68
C GLN A 71 -8.85 0.72 -17.64
N GLY A 72 -9.31 1.77 -18.35
CA GLY A 72 -10.50 1.70 -19.18
C GLY A 72 -11.75 1.42 -18.34
N LYS A 73 -12.42 0.29 -18.60
CA LYS A 73 -13.59 -0.16 -17.83
C LYS A 73 -13.23 -1.04 -16.62
N ASN A 74 -11.95 -1.41 -16.48
CA ASN A 74 -11.50 -2.32 -15.44
C ASN A 74 -10.84 -1.54 -14.31
N ARG A 75 -10.90 -2.09 -13.10
CA ARG A 75 -10.13 -1.61 -11.95
C ARG A 75 -9.01 -2.61 -11.70
N ILE A 76 -7.78 -2.13 -11.67
CA ILE A 76 -6.60 -2.94 -11.34
C ILE A 76 -6.11 -2.59 -9.93
N ALA A 77 -5.58 -3.59 -9.24
CA ALA A 77 -4.94 -3.42 -7.94
C ALA A 77 -3.55 -4.06 -7.95
N PHE A 78 -2.59 -3.44 -7.29
CA PHE A 78 -1.24 -3.97 -7.13
C PHE A 78 -0.55 -3.33 -5.92
N LEU A 79 0.46 -3.99 -5.37
CA LEU A 79 1.31 -3.42 -4.33
C LEU A 79 2.32 -2.44 -4.95
N ALA A 80 2.36 -1.22 -4.43
CA ALA A 80 3.18 -0.14 -4.96
C ALA A 80 4.19 0.37 -3.92
N HIS A 81 5.44 0.60 -4.34
CA HIS A 81 6.54 1.08 -3.51
C HIS A 81 6.81 2.57 -3.76
N TYR A 82 6.93 3.34 -2.69
CA TYR A 82 7.33 4.74 -2.71
C TYR A 82 8.53 5.01 -1.80
N ASP A 83 9.34 5.99 -2.18
CA ASP A 83 10.46 6.52 -1.38
C ASP A 83 10.16 7.99 -1.00
N SER A 84 10.66 8.42 0.16
CA SER A 84 10.66 9.82 0.58
C SER A 84 11.89 10.15 1.45
N ASN A 85 12.55 11.28 1.17
CA ASN A 85 13.67 11.75 1.98
C ASN A 85 13.23 12.46 3.27
N ASN A 86 11.99 12.95 3.33
CA ASN A 86 11.50 13.80 4.43
C ASN A 86 10.16 13.33 5.03
N GLY A 87 9.59 12.23 4.54
CA GLY A 87 8.32 11.68 5.01
C GLY A 87 7.09 12.51 4.61
N ILE A 88 7.28 13.64 3.92
CA ILE A 88 6.22 14.56 3.47
C ILE A 88 6.00 14.40 1.96
N HIS A 89 7.08 14.43 1.19
CA HIS A 89 7.05 14.37 -0.27
C HIS A 89 7.45 12.97 -0.72
N TRP A 90 6.52 12.28 -1.38
CA TRP A 90 6.68 10.89 -1.78
C TRP A 90 6.78 10.76 -3.29
N LYS A 91 7.64 9.86 -3.76
CA LYS A 91 7.79 9.55 -5.19
C LYS A 91 7.80 8.04 -5.40
N GLU A 92 7.39 7.62 -6.59
CA GLU A 92 7.50 6.22 -7.00
C GLU A 92 8.95 5.74 -6.79
N ALA A 93 9.12 4.60 -6.12
CA ALA A 93 10.43 4.01 -5.91
C ALA A 93 10.95 3.36 -7.20
N LYS A 94 12.24 3.00 -7.24
CA LYS A 94 12.87 2.32 -8.39
C LYS A 94 12.08 1.10 -8.87
N TYR A 95 11.58 0.31 -7.92
CA TYR A 95 10.72 -0.85 -8.18
C TYR A 95 9.29 -0.50 -7.75
N PHE A 96 8.64 0.35 -8.53
CA PHE A 96 7.34 0.91 -8.20
C PHE A 96 6.26 -0.16 -8.04
N LYS A 97 6.03 -0.98 -9.07
CA LYS A 97 5.07 -2.10 -8.99
C LYS A 97 5.76 -3.33 -8.42
N ILE A 98 5.34 -3.75 -7.22
CA ILE A 98 5.93 -4.89 -6.50
C ILE A 98 5.26 -6.19 -6.92
N SER A 99 3.93 -6.26 -6.84
CA SER A 99 3.17 -7.46 -7.14
C SER A 99 1.74 -7.11 -7.54
N ASP A 100 1.22 -7.84 -8.53
CA ASP A 100 -0.24 -7.99 -8.71
C ASP A 100 -0.83 -8.81 -7.54
N PRO A 101 -2.16 -8.99 -7.44
CA PRO A 101 -2.81 -9.83 -6.43
C PRO A 101 -2.62 -11.31 -6.75
N SER A 102 -1.38 -11.72 -6.99
CA SER A 102 -1.01 -13.08 -7.35
C SER A 102 0.40 -13.39 -6.86
N LEU A 103 0.63 -14.67 -6.56
CA LEU A 103 1.93 -15.16 -6.11
C LEU A 103 2.34 -16.40 -6.90
N THR A 104 3.65 -16.61 -6.99
CA THR A 104 4.24 -17.86 -7.47
C THR A 104 4.81 -18.61 -6.29
N TRP A 105 4.32 -19.82 -6.05
CA TRP A 105 4.75 -20.71 -4.98
C TRP A 105 6.08 -21.41 -5.34
N GLU A 106 6.72 -22.03 -4.35
CA GLU A 106 8.02 -22.70 -4.52
C GLU A 106 7.99 -23.82 -5.58
N ASP A 107 6.85 -24.51 -5.69
CA ASP A 107 6.59 -25.55 -6.72
C ASP A 107 6.33 -24.96 -8.12
N GLY A 108 6.38 -23.63 -8.28
CA GLY A 108 6.11 -22.92 -9.53
C GLY A 108 4.62 -22.67 -9.79
N ARG A 109 3.71 -23.14 -8.93
CA ARG A 109 2.27 -22.88 -9.06
C ARG A 109 2.01 -21.38 -8.94
N LYS A 110 1.22 -20.83 -9.87
CA LYS A 110 0.68 -19.47 -9.75
C LYS A 110 -0.68 -19.53 -9.08
N GLN A 111 -0.92 -18.61 -8.16
CA GLN A 111 -2.20 -18.46 -7.50
C GLN A 111 -2.60 -16.99 -7.51
N ASP A 112 -3.79 -16.73 -8.05
CA ASP A 112 -4.44 -15.43 -7.98
C ASP A 112 -5.28 -15.33 -6.70
N PHE A 113 -5.34 -14.13 -6.14
CA PHE A 113 -6.14 -13.78 -4.96
C PHE A 113 -7.17 -12.73 -5.37
N ALA A 114 -8.32 -12.67 -4.69
CA ALA A 114 -9.21 -11.53 -4.93
C ALA A 114 -8.58 -10.26 -4.32
N HIS A 115 -7.87 -10.41 -3.21
CA HIS A 115 -7.15 -9.34 -2.54
C HIS A 115 -5.73 -9.75 -2.12
N LEU A 116 -4.79 -8.82 -2.24
CA LEU A 116 -3.44 -8.87 -1.65
C LEU A 116 -3.16 -7.49 -1.05
N GLU A 117 -3.37 -7.34 0.25
CA GLU A 117 -3.58 -6.05 0.91
C GLU A 117 -2.83 -5.95 2.24
N ARG A 118 -2.92 -4.77 2.88
CA ARG A 118 -2.28 -4.48 4.18
C ARG A 118 -0.81 -4.93 4.23
N PRO A 119 0.01 -4.49 3.27
CA PRO A 119 1.42 -4.89 3.19
C PRO A 119 2.13 -4.52 4.49
N GLN A 120 3.00 -5.37 5.01
CA GLN A 120 3.85 -5.09 6.17
C GLN A 120 5.22 -5.73 5.97
N VAL A 121 6.28 -4.96 6.09
CA VAL A 121 7.65 -5.49 5.98
C VAL A 121 8.06 -6.06 7.33
N LEU A 122 8.38 -7.35 7.37
CA LEU A 122 9.03 -7.97 8.52
C LEU A 122 10.53 -7.66 8.46
N ILE A 123 11.04 -6.99 9.50
CA ILE A 123 12.44 -6.57 9.62
C ILE A 123 13.07 -7.28 10.81
N GLU A 124 14.15 -8.00 10.57
CA GLU A 124 14.97 -8.63 11.61
C GLU A 124 16.41 -8.12 11.51
N ASN A 125 17.00 -7.73 12.64
CA ASN A 125 18.37 -7.21 12.71
C ASN A 125 18.63 -6.06 11.72
N GLY A 126 17.65 -5.18 11.54
CA GLY A 126 17.71 -4.05 10.61
C GLY A 126 17.58 -4.42 9.12
N LYS A 127 17.30 -5.68 8.80
CA LYS A 127 17.16 -6.18 7.43
C LYS A 127 15.72 -6.62 7.13
N PRO A 128 15.09 -6.14 6.05
CA PRO A 128 13.84 -6.69 5.55
C PRO A 128 14.01 -8.18 5.16
N ILE A 129 13.20 -9.07 5.75
CA ILE A 129 13.27 -10.51 5.47
C ILE A 129 12.03 -11.05 4.75
N ALA A 130 10.86 -10.45 4.97
CA ALA A 130 9.62 -10.85 4.33
C ALA A 130 8.67 -9.67 4.14
N LEU A 131 7.82 -9.74 3.12
CA LEU A 131 6.64 -8.91 2.96
C LEU A 131 5.41 -9.74 3.36
N MET A 132 4.70 -9.31 4.39
CA MET A 132 3.46 -9.92 4.84
C MET A 132 2.27 -9.19 4.22
N CYS A 133 1.27 -9.93 3.76
CA CYS A 133 0.03 -9.37 3.23
C CYS A 133 -1.18 -10.15 3.73
N ALA A 134 -2.32 -9.48 3.87
CA ALA A 134 -3.61 -10.15 3.97
C ALA A 134 -4.07 -10.56 2.56
N SER A 135 -4.53 -11.80 2.43
CA SER A 135 -5.04 -12.33 1.17
C SER A 135 -6.29 -13.17 1.37
N ASP A 136 -6.98 -13.41 0.26
CA ASP A 136 -8.13 -14.30 0.24
C ASP A 136 -8.26 -15.10 -1.04
N THR A 137 -8.95 -16.23 -0.92
CA THR A 137 -9.37 -17.07 -2.03
C THR A 137 -10.82 -17.49 -1.86
N LYS A 138 -11.44 -17.89 -2.95
CA LYS A 138 -12.77 -18.51 -2.94
C LYS A 138 -12.66 -19.99 -3.23
N ASP A 139 -13.38 -20.81 -2.48
CA ASP A 139 -13.52 -22.23 -2.80
C ASP A 139 -14.55 -22.47 -3.91
N GLU A 140 -14.77 -23.74 -4.25
CA GLU A 140 -15.74 -24.18 -5.26
C GLU A 140 -17.19 -23.79 -4.94
N ASN A 141 -17.51 -23.55 -3.67
CA ASN A 141 -18.81 -23.08 -3.20
C ASN A 141 -18.87 -21.55 -3.09
N ASN A 142 -17.86 -20.84 -3.60
CA ASN A 142 -17.72 -19.38 -3.57
C ASN A 142 -17.66 -18.81 -2.13
N VAL A 143 -17.24 -19.61 -1.16
CA VAL A 143 -16.97 -19.16 0.22
C VAL A 143 -15.60 -18.49 0.27
N LEU A 144 -15.54 -17.30 0.89
CA LEU A 144 -14.30 -16.53 1.02
C LEU A 144 -13.47 -17.04 2.20
N HIS A 145 -12.23 -17.42 1.93
CA HIS A 145 -11.23 -17.82 2.92
C HIS A 145 -10.14 -16.75 2.99
N SER A 146 -10.02 -16.07 4.12
CA SER A 146 -9.00 -15.04 4.34
C SER A 146 -7.85 -15.57 5.20
N PHE A 147 -6.62 -15.21 4.85
CA PHE A 147 -5.41 -15.64 5.53
C PHE A 147 -4.28 -14.61 5.35
N ASN A 148 -3.17 -14.83 6.04
CA ASN A 148 -1.95 -14.06 5.84
C ASN A 148 -0.97 -14.84 4.95
N VAL A 149 -0.33 -14.15 4.02
CA VAL A 149 0.79 -14.67 3.24
C VAL A 149 2.08 -13.97 3.66
N GLN A 150 3.17 -14.73 3.72
CA GLN A 150 4.51 -14.22 3.97
C GLN A 150 5.36 -14.47 2.73
N ILE A 151 5.85 -13.40 2.12
CA ILE A 151 6.60 -13.42 0.87
C ILE A 151 8.07 -13.15 1.22
N PRO A 152 8.97 -14.15 1.19
CA PRO A 152 10.38 -13.93 1.49
C PRO A 152 11.03 -12.92 0.55
N LEU A 153 11.79 -11.97 1.08
CA LEU A 153 12.53 -10.99 0.28
C LEU A 153 13.93 -11.48 -0.11
N VAL A 154 14.42 -12.50 0.58
CA VAL A 154 15.65 -13.24 0.26
C VAL A 154 15.23 -14.68 -0.01
N VAL A 155 15.38 -15.12 -1.26
CA VAL A 155 15.14 -16.51 -1.64
C VAL A 155 16.50 -17.19 -1.81
N THR A 156 16.88 -18.04 -0.86
CA THR A 156 18.01 -18.95 -1.03
C THR A 156 17.50 -20.24 -1.66
N LYS A 157 18.01 -20.59 -2.85
CA LYS A 157 17.78 -21.87 -3.49
C LYS A 157 18.79 -22.90 -3.01
#